data_AF-A0A143DBI9-F1
#
_entry.id   AF-A0A143DBI9-F1
#
_cell.length_a   1.000
_cell.length_b   1.000
_cell.length_c   1.000
_cell.angle_alpha   90.00
_cell.angle_beta   90.00
_cell.angle_gamma   90.00
#
_symmetry.space_group_name_H-M   'P 1'
#
loop_
_entity.id
_entity.type
_entity.pdbx_description
1 polymer ?
#
loop_
_entity_poly.entity_id
_entity_poly.type
_entity_poly.pdbx_seq_one_letter_code
_entity_poly.pdbx_strand_id
1 'polypeptide(L)'
;MPFSGGGNSSGCGDVQGNAVSDQNKDKKLRLGVGGPEMIVHAEEIGKVAKKLAESRGVDKLVAETELFVKGQVARMEITCSSCARRMVQDASAEALRAEPIERPAWDRRADFLLRLIVAFYPHGVANEVKDHSLVLPRHCLVRLGGFWRDVLGTFPYSDLNSDASRLMTRFPSARDSELRSLMFSHPPSRLLLMKLLTRLLAIFQDAPALRSHFIPALAYDKWPNIFKPTEKHFSAICSGLFGDFMLQLQRPRQGDDMEQWFGRGATGRLLDLLEMTISPGG
;
A
#
# COMPACT_ATOMS: atom_id res chain seq x y z
N MET A 1 -34.77 -63.35 -7.73
CA MET A 1 -35.37 -63.02 -6.42
C MET A 1 -34.54 -61.93 -5.76
N PRO A 2 -35.17 -61.02 -5.01
CA PRO A 2 -34.77 -59.62 -4.88
C PRO A 2 -34.12 -59.32 -3.52
N PHE A 3 -33.44 -58.17 -3.41
CA PHE A 3 -33.51 -57.37 -2.18
C PHE A 3 -33.59 -55.88 -2.53
N SER A 4 -34.68 -55.29 -2.05
CA SER A 4 -35.03 -53.88 -2.06
C SER A 4 -34.50 -53.19 -0.80
N GLY A 5 -34.41 -51.86 -0.84
CA GLY A 5 -34.31 -50.97 0.34
C GLY A 5 -33.44 -49.76 0.01
N GLY A 6 -34.02 -48.64 -0.40
CA GLY A 6 -34.39 -47.52 0.50
C GLY A 6 -33.23 -46.52 0.52
N GLY A 7 -33.34 -45.22 0.27
CA GLY A 7 -34.43 -44.27 0.39
C GLY A 7 -33.79 -42.95 0.83
N ASN A 8 -34.15 -41.86 0.14
CA ASN A 8 -34.10 -40.46 0.58
C ASN A 8 -32.79 -39.70 0.81
N SER A 9 -32.63 -38.69 -0.06
CA SER A 9 -32.74 -37.26 0.27
C SER A 9 -31.46 -36.44 0.48
N SER A 10 -31.53 -35.25 -0.13
CA SER A 10 -31.00 -33.98 0.37
C SER A 10 -29.50 -33.75 0.30
N GLY A 11 -29.11 -33.01 -0.73
CA GLY A 11 -27.81 -32.34 -0.81
C GLY A 11 -27.76 -31.26 -1.88
N CYS A 12 -28.89 -30.56 -2.12
CA CYS A 12 -28.88 -29.32 -2.89
C CYS A 12 -28.40 -28.21 -1.95
N GLY A 13 -27.10 -27.97 -1.93
CA GLY A 13 -26.54 -26.90 -1.11
C GLY A 13 -25.08 -26.72 -1.45
N ASP A 14 -24.78 -26.10 -2.60
CA ASP A 14 -23.48 -25.48 -2.91
C ASP A 14 -23.49 -24.70 -4.25
N VAL A 15 -24.59 -23.98 -4.55
CA VAL A 15 -24.64 -23.12 -5.76
C VAL A 15 -24.87 -21.63 -5.44
N GLN A 16 -25.31 -21.29 -4.22
CA GLN A 16 -25.58 -19.88 -3.86
C GLN A 16 -24.36 -19.11 -3.34
N GLY A 17 -23.30 -19.78 -2.86
CA GLY A 17 -22.08 -19.10 -2.35
C GLY A 17 -21.18 -18.51 -3.45
N ASN A 18 -21.06 -19.18 -4.59
CA ASN A 18 -20.16 -18.73 -5.67
C ASN A 18 -20.74 -17.56 -6.47
N ALA A 19 -22.05 -17.55 -6.74
CA ALA A 19 -22.70 -16.51 -7.55
C ALA A 19 -22.63 -15.11 -6.90
N VAL A 20 -22.73 -15.03 -5.57
CA VAL A 20 -22.62 -13.76 -4.84
C VAL A 20 -21.18 -13.23 -4.84
N SER A 21 -20.19 -14.13 -4.77
CA SER A 21 -18.77 -13.75 -4.81
C SER A 21 -18.37 -13.21 -6.19
N ASP A 22 -18.89 -13.80 -7.27
CA ASP A 22 -18.60 -13.38 -8.63
C ASP A 22 -19.35 -12.11 -9.03
N GLN A 23 -20.61 -11.93 -8.61
CA GLN A 23 -21.33 -10.66 -8.81
C GLN A 23 -20.66 -9.48 -8.10
N ASN A 24 -20.06 -9.72 -6.93
CA ASN A 24 -19.38 -8.68 -6.17
C ASN A 24 -18.01 -8.33 -6.81
N LYS A 25 -17.31 -9.31 -7.38
CA LYS A 25 -16.10 -9.08 -8.18
C LYS A 25 -16.40 -8.28 -9.45
N ASP A 26 -17.44 -8.65 -10.19
CA ASP A 26 -17.84 -7.96 -11.42
C ASP A 26 -18.29 -6.51 -11.16
N LYS A 27 -19.03 -6.29 -10.06
CA LYS A 27 -19.40 -4.93 -9.63
C LYS A 27 -18.18 -4.09 -9.25
N LYS A 28 -17.21 -4.66 -8.51
CA LYS A 28 -15.96 -3.97 -8.17
C LYS A 28 -15.13 -3.64 -9.41
N LEU A 29 -15.13 -4.50 -10.42
CA LEU A 29 -14.44 -4.25 -11.68
C LEU A 29 -15.09 -3.08 -12.45
N ARG A 30 -16.43 -3.02 -12.51
CA ARG A 30 -17.17 -1.97 -13.24
C ARG A 30 -17.21 -0.62 -12.53
N LEU A 31 -17.26 -0.61 -11.21
CA LEU A 31 -17.50 0.59 -10.40
C LEU A 31 -16.26 1.07 -9.63
N GLY A 32 -15.14 0.34 -9.73
CA GLY A 32 -13.96 0.56 -8.89
C GLY A 32 -14.15 0.02 -7.47
N VAL A 33 -13.07 0.01 -6.68
CA VAL A 33 -13.05 -0.62 -5.35
C VAL A 33 -14.05 0.04 -4.38
N GLY A 34 -14.19 1.37 -4.42
CA GLY A 34 -15.11 2.12 -3.54
C GLY A 34 -16.51 2.39 -4.12
N GLY A 35 -16.77 2.09 -5.40
CA GLY A 35 -18.07 2.35 -6.03
C GLY A 35 -19.23 1.54 -5.43
N PRO A 36 -19.06 0.22 -5.18
CA PRO A 36 -20.09 -0.59 -4.53
C PRO A 36 -20.46 -0.11 -3.12
N GLU A 37 -19.49 0.38 -2.34
CA GLU A 37 -19.71 0.88 -0.97
C GLU A 37 -20.50 2.20 -0.97
N MET A 38 -20.21 3.10 -1.92
CA MET A 38 -20.97 4.33 -2.11
C MET A 38 -22.44 4.07 -2.49
N ILE A 39 -22.70 3.02 -3.27
CA ILE A 39 -24.06 2.62 -3.62
C ILE A 39 -24.79 2.05 -2.41
N VAL A 40 -24.12 1.20 -1.62
CA VAL A 40 -24.70 0.66 -0.37
C VAL A 40 -25.09 1.80 0.58
N HIS A 41 -24.23 2.80 0.76
CA HIS A 41 -24.56 3.95 1.61
C HIS A 41 -25.72 4.79 1.05
N ALA A 42 -25.79 5.00 -0.26
CA ALA A 42 -26.92 5.68 -0.88
C ALA A 42 -28.25 4.93 -0.66
N GLU A 43 -28.22 3.59 -0.74
CA GLU A 43 -29.37 2.73 -0.47
C GLU A 43 -29.77 2.75 1.02
N GLU A 44 -28.79 2.74 1.95
CA GLU A 44 -29.04 2.82 3.39
C GLU A 44 -29.66 4.16 3.79
N ILE A 45 -29.12 5.27 3.28
CA ILE A 45 -29.71 6.61 3.45
C ILE A 45 -31.11 6.64 2.86
N GLY A 46 -31.31 6.02 1.69
CA GLY A 46 -32.62 5.90 1.06
C GLY A 46 -33.63 5.13 1.90
N LYS A 47 -33.22 4.04 2.56
CA LYS A 47 -34.08 3.28 3.49
C LYS A 47 -34.50 4.12 4.69
N VAL A 48 -33.59 4.93 5.23
CA VAL A 48 -33.91 5.86 6.33
C VAL A 48 -34.88 6.95 5.87
N ALA A 49 -34.65 7.54 4.69
CA ALA A 49 -35.54 8.54 4.12
C ALA A 49 -36.95 7.98 3.86
N LYS A 50 -37.04 6.74 3.36
CA LYS A 50 -38.31 6.04 3.16
C LYS A 50 -39.07 5.84 4.48
N LYS A 51 -38.40 5.32 5.52
CA LYS A 51 -39.02 5.16 6.86
C LYS A 51 -39.54 6.48 7.43
N LEU A 52 -38.81 7.57 7.21
CA LEU A 52 -39.23 8.90 7.63
C LEU A 52 -40.48 9.38 6.85
N ALA A 53 -40.54 9.12 5.55
CA ALA A 53 -41.70 9.43 4.73
C ALA A 53 -42.93 8.59 5.13
N GLU A 54 -42.74 7.31 5.42
CA GLU A 54 -43.78 6.40 5.93
C GLU A 54 -44.32 6.88 7.28
N SER A 55 -43.45 7.31 8.20
CA SER A 55 -43.88 7.84 9.50
C SER A 55 -44.71 9.12 9.41
N ARG A 56 -44.66 9.82 8.28
CA ARG A 56 -45.45 11.04 8.03
C ARG A 56 -46.81 10.73 7.41
N GLY A 57 -47.10 9.48 7.05
CA GLY A 57 -48.41 9.04 6.56
C GLY A 57 -48.83 9.62 5.21
N VAL A 58 -47.87 10.01 4.36
CA VAL A 58 -48.14 10.58 3.03
C VAL A 58 -47.61 9.65 1.95
N ASP A 59 -48.48 8.85 1.34
CA ASP A 59 -48.11 7.86 0.30
C ASP A 59 -47.38 8.49 -0.89
N LYS A 60 -47.78 9.71 -1.26
CA LYS A 60 -47.14 10.49 -2.32
C LYS A 60 -45.67 10.80 -1.99
N LEU A 61 -45.38 11.12 -0.73
CA LEU A 61 -44.02 11.43 -0.26
C LEU A 61 -43.14 10.18 -0.26
N VAL A 62 -43.70 9.01 0.08
CA VAL A 62 -43.01 7.72 0.00
C VAL A 62 -42.63 7.42 -1.46
N ALA A 63 -43.57 7.55 -2.39
CA ALA A 63 -43.34 7.31 -3.82
C ALA A 63 -42.29 8.27 -4.42
N GLU A 64 -42.37 9.57 -4.10
CA GLU A 64 -41.39 10.57 -4.55
C GLU A 64 -40.00 10.29 -3.98
N THR A 65 -39.92 9.86 -2.71
CA THR A 65 -38.64 9.49 -2.07
C THR A 65 -38.02 8.27 -2.72
N GLU A 66 -38.80 7.23 -3.04
CA GLU A 66 -38.30 6.05 -3.75
C GLU A 66 -37.74 6.37 -5.14
N LEU A 67 -38.45 7.21 -5.90
CA LEU A 67 -37.99 7.66 -7.21
C LEU A 67 -36.72 8.49 -7.10
N PHE A 68 -36.64 9.37 -6.10
CA PHE A 68 -35.44 10.15 -5.84
C PHE A 68 -34.24 9.27 -5.50
N VAL A 69 -34.38 8.31 -4.59
CA VAL A 69 -33.31 7.38 -4.19
C VAL A 69 -32.84 6.56 -5.39
N LYS A 70 -33.75 5.98 -6.18
CA LYS A 70 -33.40 5.25 -7.41
C LYS A 70 -32.62 6.13 -8.39
N GLY A 71 -33.04 7.38 -8.56
CA GLY A 71 -32.34 8.34 -9.42
C GLY A 71 -30.93 8.69 -8.92
N GLN A 72 -30.74 8.82 -7.60
CA GLN A 72 -29.42 9.09 -7.02
C GLN A 72 -28.48 7.89 -7.14
N VAL A 73 -28.97 6.67 -6.89
CA VAL A 73 -28.18 5.44 -7.05
C VAL A 73 -27.72 5.28 -8.50
N ALA A 74 -28.62 5.49 -9.48
CA ALA A 74 -28.26 5.42 -10.90
C ALA A 74 -27.20 6.46 -11.29
N ARG A 75 -27.31 7.70 -10.80
CA ARG A 75 -26.27 8.73 -11.01
C ARG A 75 -24.93 8.36 -10.39
N MET A 76 -24.96 7.76 -9.20
CA MET A 76 -23.76 7.29 -8.51
C MET A 76 -23.07 6.17 -9.31
N GLU A 77 -23.83 5.20 -9.81
CA GLU A 77 -23.31 4.10 -10.65
C GLU A 77 -22.62 4.63 -11.91
N ILE A 78 -23.25 5.58 -12.60
CA ILE A 78 -22.66 6.22 -13.79
C ILE A 78 -21.35 6.92 -13.43
N THR A 79 -21.35 7.69 -12.33
CA THR A 79 -20.18 8.47 -11.89
C THR A 79 -19.03 7.56 -11.46
N CYS A 80 -19.29 6.57 -10.62
CA CYS A 80 -18.30 5.59 -10.18
C CYS A 80 -17.73 4.79 -11.36
N SER A 81 -18.59 4.35 -12.30
CA SER A 81 -18.12 3.62 -13.49
C SER A 81 -17.27 4.47 -14.43
N SER A 82 -17.56 5.78 -14.53
CA SER A 82 -16.78 6.73 -15.33
C SER A 82 -15.41 6.97 -14.69
N CYS A 83 -15.36 7.19 -13.37
CA CYS A 83 -14.10 7.34 -12.63
C CYS A 83 -13.24 6.07 -12.72
N ALA A 84 -13.82 4.88 -12.52
CA ALA A 84 -13.11 3.62 -12.61
C ALA A 84 -12.52 3.41 -14.03
N ARG A 85 -13.31 3.67 -15.07
CA ARG A 85 -12.82 3.61 -16.46
C ARG A 85 -11.69 4.59 -16.73
N ARG A 86 -11.80 5.82 -16.24
CA ARG A 86 -10.75 6.83 -16.39
C ARG A 86 -9.47 6.43 -15.68
N MET A 87 -9.54 5.90 -14.46
CA MET A 87 -8.37 5.40 -13.73
C MET A 87 -7.70 4.23 -14.45
N VAL A 88 -8.47 3.32 -15.04
CA VAL A 88 -7.93 2.21 -15.85
C VAL A 88 -7.28 2.73 -17.13
N GLN A 89 -7.90 3.70 -17.81
CA GLN A 89 -7.34 4.32 -18.99
C GLN A 89 -6.04 5.08 -18.67
N ASP A 90 -6.02 5.87 -17.60
CA ASP A 90 -4.83 6.59 -17.13
C ASP A 90 -3.71 5.60 -16.75
N ALA A 91 -4.04 4.54 -16.00
CA ALA A 91 -3.09 3.49 -15.64
C ALA A 91 -2.55 2.73 -16.87
N SER A 92 -3.38 2.47 -17.87
CA SER A 92 -2.98 1.80 -19.12
C SER A 92 -2.11 2.70 -20.00
N ALA A 93 -2.45 3.99 -20.11
CA ALA A 93 -1.67 4.97 -20.85
C ALA A 93 -0.31 5.22 -20.18
N GLU A 94 -0.26 5.11 -18.85
CA GLU A 94 0.98 5.21 -18.08
C GLU A 94 1.83 3.94 -18.17
N ALA A 95 1.21 2.76 -18.18
CA ALA A 95 1.90 1.49 -18.43
C ALA A 95 2.50 1.41 -19.85
N LEU A 96 1.81 1.98 -20.86
CA LEU A 96 2.30 2.04 -22.24
C LEU A 96 3.42 3.06 -22.46
N ARG A 97 3.55 4.07 -21.58
CA ARG A 97 4.64 5.06 -21.63
C ARG A 97 5.89 4.64 -20.85
N ALA A 98 5.76 3.72 -19.91
CA ALA A 98 6.88 3.18 -19.16
C ALA A 98 7.60 2.14 -20.01
N GLU A 99 8.55 2.58 -20.85
CA GLU A 99 9.53 1.64 -21.38
C GLU A 99 10.23 0.95 -20.20
N PRO A 100 10.14 -0.38 -20.06
CA PRO A 100 10.88 -1.10 -19.05
C PRO A 100 12.35 -0.90 -19.38
N ILE A 101 13.04 -0.11 -18.56
CA ILE A 101 14.49 0.02 -18.64
C ILE A 101 15.07 -1.31 -18.14
N GLU A 102 15.19 -2.30 -19.01
CA GLU A 102 15.97 -3.51 -18.75
C GLU A 102 17.44 -3.09 -18.70
N ARG A 103 17.95 -2.88 -17.50
CA ARG A 103 19.37 -2.63 -17.26
C ARG A 103 19.95 -3.72 -16.35
N PRO A 104 21.24 -4.05 -16.52
CA PRO A 104 21.85 -5.18 -15.81
C PRO A 104 21.79 -5.02 -14.29
N ALA A 105 21.49 -6.10 -13.58
CA ALA A 105 21.29 -6.16 -12.13
C ALA A 105 22.51 -5.77 -11.25
N TRP A 106 23.66 -5.46 -11.87
CA TRP A 106 24.93 -5.16 -11.21
C TRP A 106 25.34 -3.68 -11.25
N ASP A 107 24.59 -2.81 -11.93
CA ASP A 107 24.84 -1.36 -11.90
C ASP A 107 24.31 -0.74 -10.60
N ARG A 108 25.15 -0.02 -9.84
CA ARG A 108 24.73 0.72 -8.63
C ARG A 108 23.68 1.79 -8.92
N ARG A 109 23.55 2.23 -10.18
CA ARG A 109 22.45 3.11 -10.63
C ARG A 109 21.13 2.38 -10.88
N ALA A 110 21.12 1.04 -10.86
CA ALA A 110 19.93 0.20 -11.04
C ALA A 110 19.31 -0.26 -9.70
N ASP A 111 19.93 0.03 -8.55
CA ASP A 111 19.41 -0.27 -7.22
C ASP A 111 18.54 0.90 -6.70
N PHE A 112 17.42 1.13 -7.39
CA PHE A 112 16.46 2.19 -7.11
C PHE A 112 15.83 2.03 -5.72
N LEU A 113 15.62 0.79 -5.27
CA LEU A 113 15.10 0.53 -3.93
C LEU A 113 16.09 0.96 -2.85
N LEU A 114 17.37 0.59 -2.97
CA LEU A 114 18.41 1.07 -2.05
C LEU A 114 18.50 2.60 -2.06
N ARG A 115 18.44 3.21 -3.24
CA ARG A 115 18.49 4.67 -3.38
C ARG A 115 17.28 5.35 -2.72
N LEU A 116 16.09 4.77 -2.83
CA LEU A 116 14.91 5.21 -2.09
C LEU A 116 15.12 5.11 -0.58
N ILE A 117 15.64 3.98 -0.08
CA ILE A 117 15.88 3.78 1.34
C ILE A 117 16.89 4.80 1.88
N VAL A 118 17.96 5.06 1.14
CA VAL A 118 18.96 6.08 1.48
C VAL A 118 18.38 7.49 1.45
N ALA A 119 17.50 7.81 0.48
CA ALA A 119 16.82 9.11 0.41
C ALA A 119 15.91 9.37 1.63
N PHE A 120 15.41 8.31 2.27
CA PHE A 120 14.60 8.40 3.47
C PHE A 120 15.43 8.35 4.76
N TYR A 121 16.73 8.07 4.68
CA TYR A 121 17.61 8.01 5.84
C TYR A 121 18.00 9.42 6.32
N PRO A 122 17.57 9.85 7.52
CA PRO A 122 17.67 11.25 7.93
C PRO A 122 19.11 11.73 8.17
N HIS A 123 20.02 10.81 8.51
CA HIS A 123 21.41 11.15 8.81
C HIS A 123 22.32 11.14 7.56
N GLY A 124 21.82 10.65 6.42
CA GLY A 124 22.57 10.62 5.17
C GLY A 124 23.78 9.66 5.17
N VAL A 125 24.66 9.86 4.18
CA VAL A 125 25.80 8.97 3.90
C VAL A 125 27.08 9.78 3.68
N ALA A 126 28.19 9.37 4.29
CA ALA A 126 29.49 10.05 4.20
C ALA A 126 30.65 9.08 3.94
N ASN A 127 31.81 9.61 3.53
CA ASN A 127 33.04 8.83 3.38
C ASN A 127 33.73 8.61 4.73
N GLU A 128 33.68 9.62 5.59
CA GLU A 128 34.24 9.60 6.93
C GLU A 128 33.11 9.76 7.94
N VAL A 129 33.15 8.96 8.99
CA VAL A 129 32.12 8.92 10.02
C VAL A 129 32.80 9.17 11.36
N LYS A 130 32.25 10.10 12.14
CA LYS A 130 32.72 10.36 13.51
C LYS A 130 32.25 9.23 14.42
N ASP A 131 33.01 8.97 15.49
CA ASP A 131 32.57 8.03 16.52
C ASP A 131 31.18 8.41 17.05
N HIS A 132 30.34 7.39 17.24
CA HIS A 132 28.94 7.49 17.67
C HIS A 132 27.98 8.23 16.73
N SER A 133 28.43 8.61 15.53
CA SER A 133 27.56 9.17 14.50
C SER A 133 26.57 8.12 13.97
N LEU A 134 25.36 8.56 13.62
CA LEU A 134 24.37 7.76 12.89
C LEU A 134 24.53 7.91 11.37
N VAL A 135 25.57 8.58 10.88
CA VAL A 135 25.83 8.67 9.43
C VAL A 135 26.30 7.31 8.92
N LEU A 136 25.70 6.81 7.84
CA LEU A 136 26.16 5.57 7.22
C LEU A 136 27.42 5.84 6.38
N PRO A 137 28.48 5.01 6.51
CA PRO A 137 29.61 5.10 5.60
C PRO A 137 29.24 4.64 4.19
N ARG A 138 29.78 5.29 3.15
CA ARG A 138 29.50 4.90 1.75
C ARG A 138 29.85 3.46 1.43
N HIS A 139 30.90 2.92 2.03
CA HIS A 139 31.31 1.52 1.80
C HIS A 139 30.28 0.51 2.32
N CYS A 140 29.39 0.90 3.24
CA CYS A 140 28.34 0.05 3.79
C CYS A 140 27.11 -0.07 2.87
N LEU A 141 26.96 0.79 1.86
CA LEU A 141 25.78 0.79 0.98
C LEU A 141 25.58 -0.55 0.24
N VAL A 142 26.66 -1.17 -0.21
CA VAL A 142 26.60 -2.48 -0.88
C VAL A 142 26.07 -3.56 0.07
N ARG A 143 26.48 -3.51 1.34
CA ARG A 143 26.01 -4.43 2.39
C ARG A 143 24.57 -4.16 2.78
N LEU A 144 24.17 -2.89 2.82
CA LEU A 144 22.78 -2.52 3.02
C LEU A 144 21.89 -3.07 1.90
N GLY A 145 22.31 -2.93 0.64
CA GLY A 145 21.60 -3.55 -0.49
C GLY A 145 21.53 -5.08 -0.39
N GLY A 146 22.62 -5.73 0.04
CA GLY A 146 22.65 -7.16 0.35
C GLY A 146 21.66 -7.56 1.44
N PHE A 147 21.67 -6.87 2.58
CA PHE A 147 20.73 -7.07 3.67
C PHE A 147 19.28 -7.01 3.19
N TRP A 148 18.92 -5.99 2.40
CA TRP A 148 17.56 -5.87 1.88
C TRP A 148 17.21 -7.00 0.93
N ARG A 149 18.12 -7.44 0.08
CA ARG A 149 17.90 -8.57 -0.82
C ARG A 149 17.73 -9.89 -0.06
N ASP A 150 18.48 -10.09 1.01
CA ASP A 150 18.42 -11.28 1.85
C ASP A 150 17.09 -11.35 2.62
N VAL A 151 16.69 -10.22 3.21
CA VAL A 151 15.44 -10.09 3.97
C VAL A 151 14.20 -10.19 3.07
N LEU A 152 14.24 -9.56 1.90
CA LEU A 152 13.10 -9.55 0.96
C LEU A 152 13.01 -10.83 0.12
N GLY A 153 14.13 -11.51 -0.09
CA GLY A 153 14.27 -12.51 -1.14
C GLY A 153 14.36 -11.89 -2.54
N THR A 154 14.80 -12.68 -3.52
CA THR A 154 15.14 -12.20 -4.87
C THR A 154 13.95 -11.62 -5.63
N PHE A 155 12.81 -12.32 -5.63
CA PHE A 155 11.62 -11.87 -6.38
C PHE A 155 10.98 -10.61 -5.78
N PRO A 156 10.65 -10.56 -4.46
CA PRO A 156 10.04 -9.37 -3.88
C PRO A 156 10.95 -8.15 -3.96
N TYR A 157 12.27 -8.33 -3.81
CA TYR A 157 13.24 -7.26 -4.00
C TYR A 157 13.23 -6.72 -5.42
N SER A 158 13.25 -7.58 -6.44
CA SER A 158 13.22 -7.17 -7.86
C SER A 158 11.95 -6.39 -8.19
N ASP A 159 10.80 -6.85 -7.70
CA ASP A 159 9.52 -6.17 -7.91
C ASP A 159 9.49 -4.79 -7.27
N LEU A 160 9.91 -4.69 -6.01
CA LEU A 160 10.00 -3.41 -5.29
C LEU A 160 11.02 -2.46 -5.93
N ASN A 161 12.11 -3.00 -6.47
CA ASN A 161 13.09 -2.21 -7.21
C ASN A 161 12.53 -1.67 -8.53
N SER A 162 11.68 -2.43 -9.23
CA SER A 162 10.96 -1.97 -10.42
C SER A 162 9.98 -0.85 -10.08
N ASP A 163 9.21 -1.00 -8.99
CA ASP A 163 8.29 0.03 -8.50
C ASP A 163 9.06 1.30 -8.09
N ALA A 164 10.18 1.15 -7.39
CA ALA A 164 11.06 2.26 -7.04
C ALA A 164 11.62 2.95 -8.29
N SER A 165 12.01 2.19 -9.32
CA SER A 165 12.47 2.73 -10.59
C SER A 165 11.40 3.62 -11.24
N ARG A 166 10.17 3.12 -11.36
CA ARG A 166 9.02 3.88 -11.90
C ARG A 166 8.74 5.16 -11.13
N LEU A 167 8.95 5.13 -9.80
CA LEU A 167 8.77 6.30 -8.95
C LEU A 167 9.86 7.34 -9.18
N MET A 168 11.12 6.90 -9.29
CA MET A 168 12.28 7.77 -9.42
C MET A 168 12.46 8.34 -10.83
N THR A 169 12.03 7.64 -11.88
CA THR A 169 12.10 8.13 -13.27
C THR A 169 11.25 9.38 -13.51
N ARG A 170 10.24 9.62 -12.66
CA ARG A 170 9.45 10.86 -12.66
C ARG A 170 10.21 12.09 -12.17
N PHE A 171 11.36 11.90 -11.53
CA PHE A 171 12.20 12.97 -10.96
C PHE A 171 13.67 12.85 -11.41
N PRO A 172 13.95 12.92 -12.73
CA PRO A 172 15.28 12.61 -13.27
C PRO A 172 16.37 13.59 -12.81
N SER A 173 16.00 14.83 -12.47
CA SER A 173 16.92 15.90 -12.07
C SER A 173 16.98 16.11 -10.56
N ALA A 174 16.20 15.36 -9.77
CA ALA A 174 16.13 15.56 -8.33
C ALA A 174 17.35 14.96 -7.62
N ARG A 175 17.87 15.68 -6.63
CA ARG A 175 18.92 15.16 -5.75
C ARG A 175 18.33 14.16 -4.76
N ASP A 176 19.13 13.20 -4.30
CA ASP A 176 18.65 12.16 -3.36
C ASP A 176 18.06 12.75 -2.07
N SER A 177 18.59 13.88 -1.61
CA SER A 177 18.07 14.63 -0.44
C SER A 177 16.72 15.32 -0.68
N GLU A 178 16.36 15.58 -1.93
CA GLU A 178 15.11 16.27 -2.33
C GLU A 178 14.02 15.27 -2.72
N LEU A 179 14.41 14.05 -3.09
CA LEU A 179 13.51 13.01 -3.56
C LEU A 179 12.36 12.73 -2.58
N ARG A 180 12.64 12.68 -1.27
CA ARG A 180 11.62 12.46 -0.23
C ARG A 180 10.50 13.50 -0.32
N SER A 181 10.82 14.79 -0.29
CA SER A 181 9.80 15.85 -0.30
C SER A 181 9.05 15.93 -1.62
N LEU A 182 9.75 15.70 -2.74
CA LEU A 182 9.16 15.68 -4.09
C LEU A 182 8.15 14.53 -4.26
N MET A 183 8.47 13.33 -3.75
CA MET A 183 7.56 12.18 -3.86
C MET A 183 6.26 12.36 -3.06
N PHE A 184 6.33 12.95 -1.86
CA PHE A 184 5.13 13.21 -1.05
C PHE A 184 4.26 14.34 -1.59
N SER A 185 4.88 15.35 -2.24
CA SER A 185 4.17 16.52 -2.77
C SER A 185 3.52 16.28 -4.14
N HIS A 186 3.98 15.28 -4.90
CA HIS A 186 3.40 14.91 -6.20
C HIS A 186 2.32 13.82 -6.05
N PRO A 187 1.02 14.11 -6.27
CA PRO A 187 -0.07 13.17 -5.92
C PRO A 187 0.02 11.77 -6.57
N PRO A 188 0.35 11.64 -7.87
CA PRO A 188 0.54 10.33 -8.50
C PRO A 188 1.73 9.54 -7.94
N SER A 189 2.78 10.25 -7.50
CA SER A 189 3.98 9.61 -6.91
C SER A 189 3.73 9.24 -5.45
N ARG A 190 2.91 10.02 -4.74
CA ARG A 190 2.49 9.73 -3.38
C ARG A 190 1.76 8.38 -3.30
N LEU A 191 0.81 8.10 -4.19
CA LEU A 191 0.11 6.81 -4.24
C LEU A 191 1.09 5.63 -4.41
N LEU A 192 2.00 5.73 -5.39
CA LEU A 192 2.97 4.68 -5.66
C LEU A 192 3.97 4.52 -4.50
N LEU A 193 4.39 5.62 -3.88
CA LEU A 193 5.21 5.62 -2.67
C LEU A 193 4.49 4.94 -1.51
N MET A 194 3.21 5.24 -1.25
CA MET A 194 2.43 4.60 -0.17
C MET A 194 2.33 3.08 -0.39
N LYS A 195 2.10 2.64 -1.63
CA LYS A 195 2.09 1.21 -1.98
C LYS A 195 3.43 0.55 -1.68
N LEU A 196 4.53 1.19 -2.07
CA LEU A 196 5.87 0.68 -1.85
C LEU A 196 6.20 0.60 -0.34
N LEU A 197 5.92 1.66 0.42
CA LEU A 197 6.12 1.68 1.87
C LEU A 197 5.24 0.66 2.59
N THR A 198 3.99 0.46 2.16
CA THR A 198 3.11 -0.58 2.72
C THR A 198 3.68 -1.98 2.47
N ARG A 199 4.15 -2.26 1.25
CA ARG A 199 4.79 -3.54 0.92
C ARG A 199 6.06 -3.75 1.74
N LEU A 200 6.88 -2.71 1.91
CA LEU A 200 8.08 -2.77 2.77
C LEU A 200 7.71 -3.03 4.24
N LEU A 201 6.70 -2.34 4.77
CA LEU A 201 6.26 -2.49 6.15
C LEU A 201 5.79 -3.91 6.46
N ALA A 202 5.16 -4.60 5.49
CA ALA A 202 4.72 -5.98 5.68
C ALA A 202 5.87 -6.95 6.04
N ILE A 203 7.10 -6.64 5.64
CA ILE A 203 8.28 -7.45 6.00
C ILE A 203 8.72 -7.18 7.45
N PHE A 204 8.43 -5.99 7.98
CA PHE A 204 8.76 -5.59 9.35
C PHE A 204 7.78 -6.17 10.41
N GLN A 205 6.89 -7.09 10.03
CA GLN A 205 6.07 -7.84 10.98
C GLN A 205 6.91 -8.54 12.05
N ASP A 206 8.13 -8.98 11.72
CA ASP A 206 9.12 -9.48 12.68
C ASP A 206 10.33 -8.53 12.79
N ALA A 207 10.05 -7.29 13.19
CA ALA A 207 11.08 -6.27 13.42
C ALA A 207 12.21 -6.73 14.38
N PRO A 208 11.97 -7.52 15.45
CA PRO A 208 13.02 -8.08 16.28
C PRO A 208 13.99 -8.98 15.52
N ALA A 209 13.49 -9.92 14.71
CA ALA A 209 14.36 -10.79 13.91
C ALA A 209 15.17 -10.00 12.89
N LEU A 210 14.55 -9.05 12.18
CA LEU A 210 15.24 -8.18 11.23
C LEU A 210 16.36 -7.37 11.87
N ARG A 211 16.12 -6.85 13.08
CA ARG A 211 17.14 -6.11 13.85
C ARG A 211 18.35 -6.99 14.15
N SER A 212 18.11 -8.24 14.56
CA SER A 212 19.18 -9.20 14.88
C SER A 212 20.05 -9.52 13.66
N HIS A 213 19.48 -9.51 12.45
CA HIS A 213 20.20 -9.73 11.20
C HIS A 213 20.89 -8.46 10.66
N PHE A 214 20.39 -7.27 10.98
CA PHE A 214 20.92 -6.01 10.46
C PHE A 214 22.37 -5.73 10.90
N ILE A 215 22.64 -5.88 12.19
CA ILE A 215 23.97 -5.60 12.78
C ILE A 215 25.07 -6.46 12.12
N PRO A 216 24.97 -7.79 12.07
CA PRO A 216 26.01 -8.61 11.45
C PRO A 216 26.11 -8.40 9.92
N ALA A 217 25.00 -8.08 9.24
CA ALA A 217 25.03 -7.84 7.80
C ALA A 217 25.85 -6.59 7.43
N LEU A 218 25.70 -5.52 8.20
CA LEU A 218 26.36 -4.24 7.93
C LEU A 218 27.74 -4.10 8.59
N ALA A 219 28.09 -4.94 9.57
CA ALA A 219 29.38 -4.86 10.26
C ALA A 219 30.57 -5.05 9.28
N TYR A 220 31.62 -4.26 9.51
CA TYR A 220 32.87 -4.38 8.79
C TYR A 220 34.05 -4.08 9.71
N ASP A 221 34.93 -5.07 9.87
CA ASP A 221 36.07 -4.97 10.80
C ASP A 221 37.43 -4.81 10.10
N LYS A 222 37.44 -4.74 8.76
CA LYS A 222 38.71 -4.62 8.00
C LYS A 222 39.08 -3.15 7.79
N TRP A 223 40.31 -2.79 8.15
CA TRP A 223 40.88 -1.47 7.85
C TRP A 223 41.01 -1.27 6.33
N PRO A 224 40.78 -0.06 5.78
CA PRO A 224 40.42 1.19 6.46
C PRO A 224 38.93 1.37 6.77
N ASN A 225 38.06 0.45 6.34
CA ASN A 225 36.61 0.64 6.32
C ASN A 225 35.90 0.12 7.58
N ILE A 226 36.44 0.41 8.77
CA ILE A 226 35.86 -0.12 10.02
C ILE A 226 34.50 0.55 10.29
N PHE A 227 33.44 -0.24 10.41
CA PHE A 227 32.10 0.22 10.75
C PHE A 227 31.38 -0.77 11.68
N LYS A 228 30.89 -0.24 12.80
CA LYS A 228 30.14 -0.99 13.82
C LYS A 228 28.70 -0.47 13.85
N PRO A 229 27.78 -1.09 13.10
CA PRO A 229 26.37 -0.71 13.15
C PRO A 229 25.81 -0.96 14.55
N THR A 230 24.84 -0.15 14.93
CA THR A 230 24.14 -0.25 16.22
C THR A 230 22.64 -0.33 15.98
N GLU A 231 21.89 -0.73 16.99
CA GLU A 231 20.42 -0.73 16.91
C GLU A 231 19.85 0.66 16.56
N LYS A 232 20.51 1.73 17.00
CA LYS A 232 20.12 3.10 16.65
C LYS A 232 20.17 3.36 15.14
N HIS A 233 21.06 2.72 14.41
CA HIS A 233 21.10 2.82 12.95
C HIS A 233 19.88 2.14 12.31
N PHE A 234 19.51 0.96 12.80
CA PHE A 234 18.33 0.24 12.35
C PHE A 234 17.05 1.04 12.64
N SER A 235 16.90 1.54 13.87
CA SER A 235 15.79 2.40 14.26
C SER A 235 15.73 3.66 13.41
N ALA A 236 16.86 4.31 13.10
CA ALA A 236 16.88 5.49 12.24
C ALA A 236 16.44 5.20 10.79
N ILE A 237 16.73 4.01 10.24
CA ILE A 237 16.20 3.58 8.93
C ILE A 237 14.68 3.39 9.01
N CYS A 238 14.19 2.70 10.05
CA CYS A 238 12.76 2.47 10.25
C CYS A 238 12.01 3.79 10.41
N SER A 239 12.46 4.66 11.31
CA SER A 239 11.87 5.99 11.50
C SER A 239 11.96 6.87 10.26
N GLY A 240 13.05 6.75 9.49
CA GLY A 240 13.22 7.44 8.22
C GLY A 240 12.17 7.05 7.18
N LEU A 241 12.01 5.74 6.95
CA LEU A 241 11.05 5.17 5.99
C LEU A 241 9.60 5.37 6.41
N PHE A 242 9.32 5.18 7.70
CA PHE A 242 7.97 4.97 8.20
C PHE A 242 7.44 6.11 9.08
N GLY A 243 8.29 7.01 9.58
CA GLY A 243 7.85 8.13 10.41
C GLY A 243 6.93 9.10 9.65
N ASP A 244 7.33 9.53 8.45
CA ASP A 244 6.45 10.35 7.60
C ASP A 244 5.23 9.58 7.14
N PHE A 245 5.37 8.27 6.89
CA PHE A 245 4.24 7.43 6.52
C PHE A 245 3.17 7.42 7.62
N MET A 246 3.60 7.22 8.88
CA MET A 246 2.73 7.29 10.06
C MET A 246 2.03 8.65 10.18
N LEU A 247 2.76 9.76 10.00
CA LEU A 247 2.18 11.11 10.02
C LEU A 247 1.16 11.33 8.90
N GLN A 248 1.33 10.70 7.74
CA GLN A 248 0.36 10.78 6.65
C GLN A 248 -0.90 9.96 6.99
N LEU A 249 -0.76 8.76 7.55
CA LEU A 249 -1.89 7.93 7.96
C LEU A 249 -2.76 8.60 9.04
N GLN A 250 -2.16 9.40 9.92
CA GLN A 250 -2.86 10.14 10.97
C GLN A 250 -3.65 11.35 10.45
N ARG A 251 -3.42 11.81 9.21
CA ARG A 251 -4.20 12.92 8.63
C ARG A 251 -5.52 12.39 8.07
N PRO A 252 -6.68 12.95 8.45
CA PRO A 252 -8.00 12.40 8.07
C PRO A 252 -8.15 12.16 6.55
N ARG A 253 -7.87 13.18 5.73
CA ARG A 253 -7.96 13.06 4.26
C ARG A 253 -7.08 11.95 3.68
N GLN A 254 -5.93 11.69 4.29
CA GLN A 254 -4.96 10.73 3.78
C GLN A 254 -5.24 9.33 4.33
N GLY A 255 -5.77 9.21 5.54
CA GLY A 255 -6.35 7.99 6.06
C GLY A 255 -7.54 7.51 5.21
N ASP A 256 -8.42 8.43 4.81
CA ASP A 256 -9.56 8.13 3.91
C ASP A 256 -9.08 7.64 2.53
N ASP A 257 -8.07 8.31 1.96
CA ASP A 257 -7.40 7.88 0.72
C ASP A 257 -6.86 6.43 0.86
N MET A 258 -6.33 6.06 2.02
CA MET A 258 -5.81 4.71 2.28
C MET A 258 -6.91 3.66 2.40
N GLU A 259 -8.00 3.96 3.10
CA GLU A 259 -9.15 3.06 3.16
C GLU A 259 -9.74 2.85 1.76
N GLN A 260 -9.74 3.90 0.93
CA GLN A 260 -10.19 3.81 -0.46
C GLN A 260 -9.25 2.96 -1.34
N TRP A 261 -7.93 3.04 -1.13
CA TRP A 261 -6.96 2.33 -1.97
C TRP A 261 -6.70 0.88 -1.52
N PHE A 262 -6.80 0.60 -0.22
CA PHE A 262 -6.42 -0.68 0.39
C PHE A 262 -7.56 -1.38 1.15
N GLY A 263 -8.74 -0.77 1.20
CA GLY A 263 -9.94 -1.30 1.84
C GLY A 263 -10.10 -0.85 3.29
N ARG A 264 -11.33 -1.02 3.81
CA ARG A 264 -11.74 -0.60 5.16
C ARG A 264 -10.81 -1.15 6.25
N GLY A 265 -10.42 -0.29 7.18
CA GLY A 265 -9.54 -0.64 8.31
C GLY A 265 -8.07 -0.87 7.93
N ALA A 266 -7.65 -0.60 6.68
CA ALA A 266 -6.25 -0.67 6.30
C ALA A 266 -5.39 0.31 7.10
N THR A 267 -5.88 1.53 7.29
CA THR A 267 -5.19 2.58 8.07
C THR A 267 -4.89 2.12 9.49
N GLY A 268 -5.88 1.52 10.18
CA GLY A 268 -5.68 0.97 11.54
C GLY A 268 -4.63 -0.13 11.59
N ARG A 269 -4.74 -1.15 10.72
CA ARG A 269 -3.76 -2.25 10.65
C ARG A 269 -2.34 -1.76 10.36
N LEU A 270 -2.20 -0.74 9.52
CA LEU A 270 -0.90 -0.14 9.21
C LEU A 270 -0.34 0.63 10.40
N LEU A 271 -1.18 1.39 11.12
CA LEU A 271 -0.76 2.08 12.34
C LEU A 271 -0.29 1.10 13.42
N ASP A 272 -1.01 0.00 13.64
CA ASP A 272 -0.62 -1.03 14.61
C ASP A 272 0.76 -1.64 14.28
N LEU A 273 0.99 -1.98 13.00
CA LEU A 273 2.29 -2.48 12.53
C LEU A 273 3.41 -1.44 12.66
N LEU A 274 3.10 -0.17 12.42
CA LEU A 274 4.06 0.92 12.54
C LEU A 274 4.47 1.16 13.98
N GLU A 275 3.52 1.09 14.92
CA GLU A 275 3.81 1.23 16.36
C GLU A 275 4.76 0.11 16.83
N MET A 276 4.52 -1.14 16.42
CA MET A 276 5.43 -2.26 16.71
C MET A 276 6.82 -2.09 16.10
N THR A 277 6.90 -1.49 14.91
CA THR A 277 8.17 -1.33 14.16
C THR A 277 9.01 -0.15 14.67
N ILE A 278 8.37 0.97 15.01
CA ILE A 278 9.05 2.23 15.37
C ILE A 278 9.28 2.31 16.89
N SER A 279 8.36 1.77 17.71
CA SER A 279 8.41 1.78 19.16
C SER A 279 8.48 0.36 19.72
N PRO A 280 9.62 -0.35 19.59
CA PRO A 280 9.75 -1.73 20.04
C PRO A 280 9.91 -1.87 21.57
N GLY A 281 9.36 -0.94 22.36
CA GLY A 281 9.60 -0.78 23.79
C GLY A 281 8.38 -0.32 24.58
N GLY A 282 7.20 -0.83 24.23
CA GLY A 282 6.13 -1.06 25.20
C GLY A 282 6.29 -2.42 25.85
#